data_AF-A0AAJ1EZC2-F1
#
_entry.id   AF-A0AAJ1EZC2-F1
#
_cell.length_a   1.000
_cell.length_b   1.000
_cell.length_c   1.000
_cell.angle_alpha   90.00
_cell.angle_beta   90.00
_cell.angle_gamma   90.00
#
_symmetry.space_group_name_H-M   'P 1'
#
loop_
_entity.id
_entity.type
_entity.pdbx_description
1 polymer ?
#
loop_
_entity_poly.entity_id
_entity_poly.type
_entity_poly.pdbx_seq_one_letter_code
_entity_poly.pdbx_strand_id
1 'polypeptide(L)'
;MDTVNINVTFPKPPKVEQHTVQGMPVEWKGVRHGAADYSLGVMQNLDFSIDDAYPHVLTAKGAKLLDKSFVLINGYEGYEFKMDFGSRQVIQRMIRYHNALVTQTAIYTEQEVEDTARFINSLTL
;
A
#
# COMPACT_ATOMS: atom_id res chain seq x y z
N MET A 1 -1.11 -14.79 19.70
CA MET A 1 -1.11 -13.81 18.60
C MET A 1 -0.25 -14.42 17.53
N ASP A 2 -0.87 -14.97 16.49
CA ASP A 2 -0.13 -15.52 15.37
C ASP A 2 0.68 -14.41 14.73
N THR A 3 1.96 -14.67 14.47
CA THR A 3 2.89 -13.70 13.90
C THR A 3 2.44 -13.36 12.49
N VAL A 4 1.97 -12.13 12.30
CA VAL A 4 1.59 -11.58 11.00
C VAL A 4 2.83 -11.48 10.12
N ASN A 5 3.00 -12.41 9.19
CA ASN A 5 4.19 -12.49 8.33
C ASN A 5 3.99 -11.71 7.03
N ILE A 6 4.01 -10.38 7.11
CA ILE A 6 3.94 -9.51 5.93
C ILE A 6 5.35 -9.22 5.43
N ASN A 7 5.68 -9.69 4.23
CA ASN A 7 6.94 -9.39 3.57
C ASN A 7 6.71 -8.62 2.27
N VAL A 8 7.59 -7.66 2.00
CA VAL A 8 7.64 -6.90 0.75
C VAL A 8 9.09 -6.48 0.50
N THR A 9 9.53 -6.56 -0.75
CA THR A 9 10.86 -6.13 -1.18
C THR A 9 10.84 -4.65 -1.55
N PHE A 10 11.58 -3.84 -0.79
CA PHE A 10 11.83 -2.45 -1.12
C PHE A 10 13.10 -2.29 -1.97
N PRO A 11 13.20 -1.28 -2.84
CA PRO A 11 14.40 -1.04 -3.67
C PRO A 11 15.63 -0.65 -2.85
N LYS A 12 15.44 -0.19 -1.61
CA LYS A 12 16.49 -0.02 -0.60
C LYS A 12 15.88 -0.21 0.80
N PRO A 13 16.69 -0.43 1.86
CA PRO A 13 16.17 -0.64 3.21
C PRO A 13 15.20 0.47 3.64
N PRO A 14 13.96 0.12 4.04
CA PRO A 14 12.97 1.12 4.46
C PRO A 14 13.26 1.61 5.88
N LYS A 15 12.72 2.79 6.20
CA LYS A 15 12.52 3.19 7.59
C LYS A 15 11.27 2.51 8.12
N VAL A 16 11.33 2.07 9.37
CA VAL A 16 10.19 1.47 10.08
C VAL A 16 9.76 2.45 11.16
N GLU A 17 8.47 2.76 11.19
CA GLU A 17 7.85 3.64 12.15
C GLU A 17 6.61 2.95 12.74
N GLN A 18 6.37 3.17 14.02
CA GLN A 18 5.19 2.66 14.71
C GLN A 18 4.43 3.85 15.30
N HIS A 19 3.15 3.93 14.98
CA HIS A 19 2.26 5.01 15.35
C HIS A 19 0.97 4.45 15.95
N THR A 20 0.23 5.30 16.67
CA THR A 20 -1.13 5.01 17.09
C THR A 20 -2.07 6.01 16.45
N VAL A 21 -3.05 5.54 15.69
CA VAL A 21 -4.07 6.39 15.05
C VAL A 21 -5.42 6.01 15.62
N GLN A 22 -6.08 6.94 16.31
CA GLN A 22 -7.39 6.71 16.93
C GLN A 22 -7.44 5.46 17.85
N GLY A 23 -6.33 5.20 18.56
CA GLY A 23 -6.19 4.03 19.44
C GLY A 23 -5.78 2.73 18.73
N MET A 24 -5.67 2.73 17.41
CA MET A 24 -5.24 1.57 16.63
C MET A 24 -3.73 1.58 16.37
N PRO A 25 -3.01 0.47 16.61
CA PRO A 25 -1.61 0.33 16.24
C PRO A 25 -1.45 0.36 14.72
N VAL A 26 -0.52 1.20 14.24
CA VAL A 26 -0.15 1.31 12.84
C VAL A 26 1.36 1.11 12.72
N GLU A 27 1.77 0.07 11.99
CA GLU A 27 3.15 -0.07 11.53
C GLU A 27 3.27 0.49 10.12
N TRP A 28 4.26 1.35 9.91
CA TRP A 28 4.57 1.91 8.61
C TRP A 28 6.02 1.61 8.23
N LYS A 29 6.22 1.09 7.03
CA LYS A 29 7.54 0.92 6.41
C LYS A 29 7.57 1.75 5.15
N GLY A 30 8.56 2.59 4.97
CA GLY A 30 8.64 3.35 3.73
C GLY A 30 10.00 3.90 3.40
N VAL A 31 10.15 4.24 2.13
CA VAL A 31 11.42 4.59 1.54
C VAL A 31 11.24 5.39 0.26
N ARG A 32 12.15 6.34 0.06
CA ARG A 32 12.27 7.08 -1.20
C ARG A 32 13.44 6.56 -2.01
N HIS A 33 13.25 6.21 -3.28
CA HIS A 33 14.31 5.80 -4.20
C HIS A 33 14.10 6.49 -5.55
N GLY A 34 15.09 7.24 -6.02
CA GLY A 34 14.90 8.16 -7.16
C GLY A 34 13.84 9.22 -6.87
N ALA A 35 12.93 9.41 -7.82
CA ALA A 35 11.76 10.27 -7.67
C ALA A 35 10.55 9.55 -7.03
N ALA A 36 10.67 8.25 -6.75
CA ALA A 36 9.58 7.42 -6.26
C ALA A 36 9.56 7.27 -4.73
N ASP A 37 8.35 7.19 -4.18
CA ASP A 37 8.05 6.92 -2.78
C ASP A 37 7.31 5.58 -2.67
N TYR A 38 7.87 4.65 -1.88
CA TYR A 38 7.33 3.32 -1.64
C TYR A 38 6.97 3.17 -0.17
N SER A 39 5.79 2.62 0.12
CA SER A 39 5.34 2.42 1.50
C SER A 39 4.44 1.21 1.69
N LEU A 40 4.52 0.64 2.88
CA LEU A 40 3.66 -0.42 3.39
C LEU A 40 3.14 0.04 4.76
N GLY A 41 1.83 0.16 4.90
CA GLY A 41 1.14 0.41 6.16
C GLY A 41 0.37 -0.83 6.61
N VAL A 42 0.40 -1.14 7.90
CA VAL A 42 -0.38 -2.22 8.52
C VAL A 42 -1.13 -1.61 9.70
N MET A 43 -2.46 -1.51 9.57
CA MET A 43 -3.34 -1.04 10.64
C MET A 43 -4.06 -2.24 11.25
N GLN A 44 -3.86 -2.46 12.55
CA GLN A 44 -4.43 -3.62 13.27
C GLN A 44 -5.73 -3.28 14.00
N ASN A 45 -6.52 -4.32 14.30
CA ASN A 45 -7.77 -4.25 15.04
C ASN A 45 -8.82 -3.35 14.39
N LEU A 46 -8.85 -3.35 13.06
CA LEU A 46 -9.79 -2.55 12.27
C LEU A 46 -10.98 -3.43 11.87
N ASP A 47 -12.19 -2.99 12.19
CA ASP A 47 -13.42 -3.53 11.61
C ASP A 47 -13.63 -2.87 10.24
N PHE A 48 -13.13 -3.52 9.19
CA PHE A 48 -13.07 -3.00 7.83
C PHE A 48 -13.66 -3.99 6.83
N SER A 49 -14.63 -3.52 6.05
CA SER A 49 -15.10 -4.22 4.86
C SER A 49 -14.25 -3.83 3.66
N ILE A 50 -13.83 -4.81 2.87
CA ILE A 50 -13.04 -4.55 1.67
C ILE A 50 -13.82 -3.80 0.59
N ASP A 51 -15.15 -3.89 0.62
CA ASP A 51 -16.04 -3.15 -0.30
C ASP A 51 -15.93 -1.63 -0.09
N ASP A 52 -15.59 -1.19 1.12
CA ASP A 52 -15.37 0.22 1.47
C ASP A 52 -13.97 0.72 1.08
N ALA A 53 -13.12 -0.14 0.50
CA ALA A 53 -11.78 0.25 0.09
C ALA A 53 -11.82 1.35 -0.98
N TYR A 54 -11.25 2.50 -0.63
CA TYR A 54 -11.06 3.61 -1.55
C TYR A 54 -9.88 4.50 -1.13
N PRO A 55 -9.05 5.00 -2.08
CA PRO A 55 -7.87 5.82 -1.81
C PRO A 55 -8.23 7.29 -1.47
N HIS A 56 -9.03 7.51 -0.42
CA HIS A 56 -9.57 8.83 -0.07
C HIS A 56 -8.49 9.90 0.13
N VAL A 57 -7.39 9.56 0.80
CA VAL A 57 -6.33 10.54 1.10
C VAL A 57 -5.63 11.02 -0.17
N LEU A 58 -5.36 10.13 -1.13
CA LEU A 58 -4.67 10.48 -2.37
C LEU A 58 -5.60 11.26 -3.31
N THR A 59 -6.85 10.81 -3.42
CA THR A 59 -7.87 11.49 -4.24
C THR A 59 -8.20 12.88 -3.70
N ALA A 60 -8.32 13.05 -2.38
CA ALA A 60 -8.48 14.36 -1.74
C ALA A 60 -7.28 15.30 -1.97
N LYS A 61 -6.09 14.74 -2.19
CA LYS A 61 -4.87 15.51 -2.53
C LYS A 61 -4.73 15.80 -4.03
N GLY A 62 -5.68 15.37 -4.86
CA GLY A 62 -5.71 15.65 -6.29
C GLY A 62 -5.28 14.51 -7.21
N ALA A 63 -5.04 13.30 -6.68
CA ALA A 63 -4.84 12.12 -7.52
C ALA A 63 -6.17 11.73 -8.21
N LYS A 64 -6.12 11.45 -9.51
CA LYS A 64 -7.26 11.02 -10.31
C LYS A 64 -7.26 9.52 -10.43
N LEU A 65 -8.34 8.86 -10.01
CA LEU A 65 -8.52 7.43 -10.17
C LEU A 65 -8.65 7.07 -11.66
N LEU A 66 -7.82 6.15 -12.13
CA LEU A 66 -7.83 5.63 -13.49
C LEU A 66 -8.46 4.24 -13.54
N ASP A 67 -8.12 3.38 -12.58
CA ASP A 67 -8.57 1.99 -12.54
C ASP A 67 -8.74 1.51 -11.09
N LYS A 68 -9.73 0.63 -10.89
CA LYS A 68 -9.96 -0.14 -9.65
C LYS A 68 -10.13 -1.58 -10.05
N SER A 69 -9.23 -2.45 -9.59
CA SER A 69 -9.27 -3.88 -9.87
C SER A 69 -9.21 -4.70 -8.59
N PHE A 70 -9.95 -5.81 -8.55
CA PHE A 70 -9.84 -6.77 -7.46
C PHE A 70 -8.51 -7.52 -7.56
N VAL A 71 -7.86 -7.76 -6.42
CA VAL A 71 -6.63 -8.53 -6.31
C VAL A 71 -6.73 -9.57 -5.20
N LEU A 72 -6.05 -10.71 -5.41
CA LEU A 72 -5.94 -11.77 -4.42
C LEU A 72 -4.46 -12.05 -4.16
N ILE A 73 -4.00 -11.79 -2.94
CA ILE A 73 -2.60 -11.98 -2.52
C ILE A 73 -2.57 -13.07 -1.45
N ASN A 74 -1.98 -14.22 -1.76
CA ASN A 74 -1.93 -15.38 -0.85
C ASN A 74 -3.31 -15.82 -0.30
N GLY A 75 -4.38 -15.63 -1.08
CA GLY A 75 -5.75 -15.92 -0.66
C GLY A 75 -6.47 -14.80 0.08
N TYR A 76 -5.80 -13.67 0.31
CA TYR A 76 -6.38 -12.47 0.93
C TYR A 76 -6.89 -11.49 -0.12
N GLU A 77 -8.11 -11.01 0.11
CA GLU A 77 -8.85 -10.15 -0.81
C GLU A 77 -8.42 -8.68 -0.66
N GLY A 78 -8.31 -8.01 -1.80
CA GLY A 78 -7.96 -6.60 -1.85
C GLY A 78 -8.43 -5.90 -3.11
N TYR A 79 -8.20 -4.60 -3.16
CA TYR A 79 -8.32 -3.80 -4.37
C TYR A 79 -7.00 -3.10 -4.69
N GLU A 80 -6.64 -3.09 -5.96
CA GLU A 80 -5.61 -2.25 -6.54
C GLU A 80 -6.25 -1.02 -7.19
N PHE A 81 -5.73 0.14 -6.86
CA PHE A 81 -6.13 1.43 -7.40
C PHE A 81 -4.95 2.00 -8.18
N LYS A 82 -5.16 2.28 -9.47
CA LYS A 82 -4.20 3.01 -10.29
C LYS A 82 -4.69 4.44 -10.42
N MET A 83 -3.82 5.40 -10.14
CA MET A 83 -4.15 6.82 -10.18
C MET A 83 -3.08 7.61 -10.94
N ASP A 84 -3.53 8.67 -11.59
CA ASP A 84 -2.68 9.75 -12.10
C ASP A 84 -2.55 10.83 -11.01
N PHE A 85 -1.33 11.25 -10.70
CA PHE A 85 -1.06 12.32 -9.75
C PHE A 85 -0.12 13.37 -10.34
N GLY A 86 -0.50 13.87 -11.52
CA GLY A 86 0.20 14.95 -12.22
C GLY A 86 1.36 14.40 -13.04
N SER A 87 2.60 14.66 -12.62
CA SER A 87 3.79 14.10 -13.28
C SER A 87 4.17 12.71 -12.75
N ARG A 88 3.31 12.09 -11.94
CA ARG A 88 3.58 10.83 -11.25
C ARG A 88 2.37 9.91 -11.38
N GLN A 89 2.65 8.61 -11.37
CA GLN A 89 1.66 7.57 -11.26
C GLN A 89 1.59 7.05 -9.82
N VAL A 90 0.43 6.54 -9.44
CA VAL A 90 0.26 5.88 -8.14
C VAL A 90 -0.38 4.53 -8.32
N ILE A 91 0.20 3.52 -7.68
CA ILE A 91 -0.44 2.23 -7.44
C ILE A 91 -0.64 2.12 -5.93
N GLN A 92 -1.88 1.93 -5.50
CA GLN A 92 -2.20 1.63 -4.10
C GLN A 92 -2.99 0.33 -4.03
N ARG A 93 -2.53 -0.62 -3.23
CA ARG A 93 -3.28 -1.83 -2.86
C ARG A 93 -3.77 -1.72 -1.44
N MET A 94 -5.04 -2.03 -1.22
CA MET A 94 -5.65 -2.17 0.10
C MET A 94 -6.14 -3.60 0.23
N ILE A 95 -5.57 -4.35 1.17
CA ILE A 95 -5.79 -5.80 1.30
C ILE A 95 -6.21 -6.10 2.73
N ARG A 96 -7.31 -6.85 2.86
CA ARG A 96 -7.79 -7.32 4.16
C ARG A 96 -6.98 -8.53 4.59
N TYR A 97 -6.29 -8.43 5.71
CA TYR A 97 -5.46 -9.51 6.25
C TYR A 97 -5.87 -9.81 7.69
N HIS A 98 -6.64 -10.88 7.91
CA HIS A 98 -7.26 -11.19 9.20
C HIS A 98 -8.05 -9.98 9.77
N ASN A 99 -7.61 -9.43 10.91
CA ASN A 99 -8.15 -8.25 11.59
C ASN A 99 -7.33 -6.97 11.30
N ALA A 100 -6.58 -6.96 10.20
CA ALA A 100 -5.74 -5.85 9.79
C ALA A 100 -6.04 -5.41 8.36
N LEU A 101 -5.76 -4.14 8.09
CA LEU A 101 -5.71 -3.56 6.75
C LEU A 101 -4.26 -3.35 6.35
N VAL A 102 -3.84 -4.00 5.27
CA VAL A 102 -2.52 -3.82 4.67
C VAL A 102 -2.65 -2.87 3.49
N THR A 103 -1.94 -1.75 3.53
CA THR A 103 -1.88 -0.77 2.45
C THR A 103 -0.49 -0.73 1.85
N GLN A 104 -0.35 -1.14 0.59
CA GLN A 104 0.90 -1.04 -0.17
C GLN A 104 0.76 0.11 -1.18
N THR A 105 1.63 1.11 -1.13
CA THR A 105 1.54 2.28 -2.02
C THR A 105 2.89 2.57 -2.67
N ALA A 106 2.88 2.75 -3.99
CA ALA A 106 3.99 3.27 -4.77
C ALA A 106 3.54 4.54 -5.51
N ILE A 107 4.27 5.64 -5.32
CA ILE A 107 4.11 6.90 -6.07
C ILE A 107 5.39 7.08 -6.88
N TYR A 108 5.33 7.07 -8.20
CA TYR A 108 6.52 6.89 -9.04
C TYR A 108 6.40 7.65 -10.36
N THR A 109 7.52 7.83 -11.07
CA THR A 109 7.54 8.34 -12.45
C THR A 109 7.81 7.19 -13.42
N GLU A 110 7.72 7.44 -14.72
CA GLU A 110 8.02 6.43 -15.74
C GLU A 110 9.45 5.84 -15.61
N GLN A 111 10.38 6.56 -14.98
CA GLN A 111 11.76 6.10 -14.76
C GLN A 111 11.84 4.95 -13.73
N GLU A 112 10.88 4.85 -12.81
CA GLU A 112 10.89 3.86 -11.73
C GLU A 112 9.92 2.69 -11.95
N VAL A 113 9.47 2.45 -13.18
CA VAL A 113 8.50 1.40 -13.51
C VAL A 113 9.00 0.00 -13.09
N GLU A 114 10.27 -0.32 -13.33
CA GLU A 114 10.82 -1.64 -12.98
C GLU A 114 10.89 -1.87 -11.47
N ASP A 115 11.40 -0.90 -10.72
CA ASP A 115 11.47 -0.97 -9.26
C ASP A 115 10.07 -1.02 -8.64
N THR A 116 9.13 -0.26 -9.21
CA THR A 116 7.73 -0.29 -8.82
C THR A 116 7.12 -1.66 -9.05
N ALA A 117 7.34 -2.27 -10.22
CA ALA A 117 6.83 -3.60 -10.50
C ALA A 117 7.39 -4.65 -9.53
N ARG A 118 8.69 -4.58 -9.20
CA ARG A 118 9.31 -5.46 -8.20
C ARG A 118 8.70 -5.26 -6.81
N PHE A 119 8.56 -4.01 -6.37
CA PHE A 119 7.95 -3.68 -5.09
C PHE A 119 6.52 -4.22 -5.00
N ILE A 120 5.67 -3.88 -5.97
CA ILE A 120 4.26 -4.27 -6.01
C ILE A 120 4.09 -5.80 -6.03
N ASN A 121 4.86 -6.51 -6.84
CA ASN A 121 4.74 -7.96 -6.99
C ASN A 121 5.39 -8.78 -5.86
N SER A 122 6.23 -8.15 -5.03
CA SER A 122 6.93 -8.84 -3.94
C SER A 122 6.11 -9.01 -2.66
N LEU A 123 4.90 -8.46 -2.59
CA LEU A 123 4.08 -8.56 -1.38
C LEU A 123 3.61 -10.01 -1.16
N THR A 124 3.92 -10.54 0.02
CA THR A 124 3.41 -11.84 0.51
C THR A 124 2.78 -11.67 1.88
N LEU A 125 1.64 -12.33 2.08
CA LEU A 125 0.80 -12.27 3.29
C LEU A 125 0.60 -13.66 3.91
#